data_AF-A0AAV7HSZ2-F1
#
_entry.id   AF-A0AAV7HSZ2-F1
#
_cell.length_a   1.000
_cell.length_b   1.000
_cell.length_c   1.000
_cell.angle_alpha   90.00
_cell.angle_beta   90.00
_cell.angle_gamma   90.00
#
_symmetry.space_group_name_H-M   'P 1'
#
loop_
_entity.id
_entity.type
_entity.pdbx_description
1 polymer ?
#
loop_
_entity_poly.entity_id
_entity_poly.type
_entity_poly.pdbx_seq_one_letter_code
_entity_poly.pdbx_strand_id
1 'polypeptide(L)'
;MYKELSNVEEHISKSPKDTLTPYKIAVILLIKCYCSTNIKTIRERRDFCVIILKLIQTPDMEMDTLLTELHSPNHILQCFAKELESECSHMCNTGIEGLSELFDVLTRFMKSSMDHSLSSHLLCRNSVLGLYVRRIIVFFEQLSFSDVAQLYDAFVRNFNRSAVVVANWKSDKITGNIVKRNKNNTWDGRRAELLVAQQAHILQTNEYKAMLPSKLQTLVRELLNYNSYYAEV
;
A
#
# COMPACT_ATOMS: atom_id res chain seq x y z
N MET A 1 36.73 -10.99 38.05
CA MET A 1 35.64 -11.99 38.09
C MET A 1 34.42 -11.40 37.37
N TYR A 2 34.55 -11.26 36.04
CA TYR A 2 33.55 -10.68 35.14
C TYR A 2 33.18 -11.76 34.13
N LYS A 3 32.08 -12.49 34.34
CA LYS A 3 31.59 -13.44 33.32
C LYS A 3 30.15 -13.97 33.49
N GLU A 4 29.20 -13.19 34.01
CA GLU A 4 27.82 -13.68 34.20
C GLU A 4 26.73 -12.62 33.91
N LEU A 5 26.94 -11.67 32.98
CA LEU A 5 25.89 -10.70 32.59
C LEU A 5 25.72 -10.52 31.07
N SER A 6 26.14 -11.50 30.25
CA SER A 6 26.18 -11.36 28.79
C SER A 6 25.28 -12.32 28.01
N ASN A 7 24.11 -12.73 28.53
CA ASN A 7 23.25 -13.68 27.80
C ASN A 7 21.73 -13.45 27.93
N VAL A 8 21.27 -12.19 27.99
CA VAL A 8 19.81 -11.87 27.89
C VAL A 8 19.48 -11.09 26.60
N GLU A 9 20.36 -11.16 25.61
CA GLU A 9 20.08 -10.70 24.24
C GLU A 9 19.99 -11.90 23.29
N GLU A 10 18.95 -12.73 23.43
CA GLU A 10 18.60 -13.69 22.39
C GLU A 10 17.07 -13.77 22.19
N HIS A 11 16.68 -13.37 20.98
CA HIS A 11 15.41 -13.65 20.31
C HIS A 11 14.14 -12.92 20.77
N ILE A 12 14.15 -11.58 20.71
CA ILE A 12 12.96 -10.89 20.15
C ILE A 12 13.01 -11.16 18.65
N SER A 13 12.37 -12.25 18.22
CA SER A 13 12.29 -12.66 16.82
C SER A 13 11.77 -11.48 16.01
N LYS A 14 12.62 -10.97 15.10
CA LYS A 14 12.24 -9.95 14.12
C LYS A 14 10.96 -10.43 13.44
N SER A 15 9.83 -9.80 13.78
CA SER A 15 8.56 -9.93 13.05
C SER A 15 8.85 -9.87 11.55
N PRO A 16 8.13 -10.59 10.67
CA PRO A 16 8.24 -10.37 9.24
C PRO A 16 8.00 -8.87 9.01
N LYS A 17 9.08 -8.16 8.68
CA LYS A 17 9.05 -6.71 8.49
C LYS A 17 8.07 -6.48 7.36
N ASP A 18 6.94 -5.81 7.60
CA ASP A 18 6.12 -5.30 6.50
C ASP A 18 7.05 -4.60 5.51
N THR A 19 7.30 -5.23 4.37
CA THR A 19 8.26 -4.71 3.39
C THR A 19 7.60 -3.60 2.60
N LEU A 20 8.41 -2.63 2.19
CA LEU A 20 7.97 -1.61 1.25
C LEU A 20 7.86 -2.25 -0.13
N THR A 21 6.69 -2.17 -0.74
CA THR A 21 6.41 -2.78 -2.05
C THR A 21 6.06 -1.71 -3.08
N PRO A 22 6.19 -2.00 -4.38
CA PRO A 22 5.77 -1.08 -5.44
C PRO A 22 4.32 -0.61 -5.32
N TYR A 23 3.43 -1.48 -4.84
CA TYR A 23 2.04 -1.13 -4.56
C TYR A 23 1.94 -0.06 -3.46
N LYS A 24 2.65 -0.24 -2.35
CA LYS A 24 2.67 0.73 -1.24
C LYS A 24 3.24 2.09 -1.69
N ILE A 25 4.23 2.10 -2.58
CA ILE A 25 4.75 3.33 -3.22
C ILE A 25 3.65 4.00 -4.06
N ALA A 26 2.91 3.25 -4.87
CA ALA A 26 1.81 3.79 -5.68
C ALA A 26 0.70 4.41 -4.82
N VAL A 27 0.32 3.74 -3.72
CA VAL A 27 -0.66 4.25 -2.75
C VAL A 27 -0.17 5.56 -2.12
N ILE A 28 1.13 5.67 -1.84
CA ILE A 28 1.72 6.89 -1.30
C ILE A 28 1.79 8.02 -2.32
N LEU A 29 2.12 7.73 -3.57
CA LEU A 29 2.04 8.72 -4.65
C LEU A 29 0.63 9.25 -4.79
N LEU A 30 -0.39 8.38 -4.67
CA LEU A 30 -1.79 8.81 -4.68
C LEU A 30 -2.11 9.75 -3.49
N ILE A 31 -1.55 9.49 -2.31
CA ILE A 31 -1.66 10.38 -1.14
C ILE A 31 -0.96 11.71 -1.42
N LYS A 32 0.23 11.70 -2.05
CA LYS A 32 0.93 12.90 -2.47
C LYS A 32 0.07 13.74 -3.41
N CYS A 33 -0.48 13.16 -4.49
CA CYS A 33 -1.37 13.84 -5.43
C CYS A 33 -2.52 14.52 -4.70
N TYR A 34 -3.22 13.77 -3.84
CA TYR A 34 -4.30 14.33 -3.03
C TYR A 34 -3.84 15.47 -2.15
N CYS A 35 -2.71 15.34 -1.44
CA CYS A 35 -2.22 16.38 -0.56
C CYS A 35 -1.86 17.66 -1.34
N SER A 36 -1.24 17.53 -2.51
CA SER A 36 -0.82 18.66 -3.38
C SER A 36 -1.99 19.48 -3.95
N THR A 37 -3.19 18.91 -4.08
CA THR A 37 -4.34 19.65 -4.62
C THR A 37 -4.92 20.64 -3.60
N ASN A 38 -4.85 21.95 -3.85
CA ASN A 38 -5.33 22.96 -2.88
C ASN A 38 -6.86 23.09 -2.77
N ILE A 39 -7.61 22.81 -3.84
CA ILE A 39 -9.07 22.95 -3.86
C ILE A 39 -9.68 21.56 -4.05
N LYS A 40 -10.50 21.13 -3.08
CA LYS A 40 -11.14 19.81 -3.09
C LYS A 40 -12.61 19.96 -2.73
N THR A 41 -13.49 19.48 -3.59
CA THR A 41 -14.92 19.38 -3.32
C THR A 41 -15.17 18.36 -2.20
N ILE A 42 -16.30 18.50 -1.50
CA ILE A 42 -16.69 17.58 -0.41
C ILE A 42 -16.82 16.14 -0.94
N ARG A 43 -17.33 15.98 -2.17
CA ARG A 43 -17.48 14.67 -2.82
C ARG A 43 -16.13 14.03 -3.11
N GLU A 44 -15.17 14.78 -3.64
CA GLU A 44 -13.78 14.31 -3.85
C GLU A 44 -13.14 13.84 -2.56
N ARG A 45 -13.26 14.62 -1.48
CA ARG A 45 -12.69 14.26 -0.16
C ARG A 45 -13.29 12.96 0.36
N ARG A 46 -14.62 12.82 0.30
CA ARG A 46 -15.32 11.61 0.76
C ARG A 46 -14.90 10.39 -0.06
N ASP A 47 -14.96 10.49 -1.38
CA ASP A 47 -14.71 9.37 -2.27
C ASP A 47 -13.23 8.95 -2.21
N PHE A 48 -12.31 9.92 -2.09
CA PHE A 48 -10.89 9.65 -1.83
C PHE A 48 -10.69 8.93 -0.49
N CYS A 49 -11.27 9.43 0.61
CA CYS A 49 -11.12 8.82 1.94
C CYS A 49 -11.62 7.37 1.96
N VAL A 50 -12.74 7.07 1.29
CA VAL A 50 -13.27 5.70 1.21
C VAL A 50 -12.29 4.79 0.45
N ILE A 51 -11.77 5.25 -0.68
CA ILE A 51 -10.86 4.44 -1.50
C ILE A 51 -9.51 4.27 -0.84
N ILE A 52 -8.91 5.32 -0.28
CA ILE A 52 -7.58 5.22 0.33
C ILE A 52 -7.62 4.29 1.56
N LEU A 53 -8.71 4.30 2.33
CA LEU A 53 -8.90 3.34 3.43
C LEU A 53 -9.00 1.91 2.92
N LYS A 54 -9.76 1.68 1.83
CA LYS A 54 -9.82 0.37 1.16
C LYS A 54 -8.43 -0.06 0.70
N LEU A 55 -7.67 0.81 0.02
CA LEU A 55 -6.36 0.49 -0.53
C LEU A 55 -5.31 0.19 0.54
N ILE A 56 -5.26 0.97 1.62
CA ILE A 56 -4.34 0.72 2.74
C ILE A 56 -4.61 -0.64 3.40
N GLN A 57 -5.88 -1.07 3.46
CA GLN A 57 -6.29 -2.32 4.08
C GLN A 57 -6.22 -3.54 3.13
N THR A 58 -6.33 -3.34 1.82
CA THR A 58 -6.33 -4.42 0.82
C THR A 58 -4.93 -5.03 0.70
N PRO A 59 -4.79 -6.35 0.42
CA PRO A 59 -3.50 -6.93 0.03
C PRO A 59 -2.91 -6.21 -1.18
N ASP A 60 -1.60 -6.30 -1.31
CA ASP A 60 -0.90 -5.70 -2.44
C ASP A 60 -1.46 -6.28 -3.75
N MET A 61 -1.74 -5.39 -4.69
CA MET A 61 -2.28 -5.74 -6.00
C MET A 61 -1.34 -5.22 -7.09
N GLU A 62 -1.41 -5.82 -8.28
CA GLU A 62 -0.71 -5.30 -9.45
C GLU A 62 -1.19 -3.87 -9.78
N MET A 63 -0.28 -3.05 -10.29
CA MET A 63 -0.53 -1.64 -10.60
C MET A 63 -1.67 -1.45 -11.63
N ASP A 64 -1.85 -2.41 -12.55
CA ASP A 64 -2.96 -2.42 -13.50
C ASP A 64 -4.33 -2.53 -12.80
N THR A 65 -4.43 -3.36 -11.77
CA THR A 65 -5.63 -3.52 -10.95
C THR A 65 -5.90 -2.25 -10.15
N LEU A 66 -4.85 -1.62 -9.60
CA LEU A 66 -4.99 -0.33 -8.93
C LEU A 66 -5.52 0.76 -9.88
N LEU A 67 -4.90 0.91 -11.05
CA LEU A 67 -5.30 1.92 -12.03
C LEU A 67 -6.72 1.66 -12.55
N THR A 68 -7.08 0.41 -12.84
CA THR A 68 -8.44 0.05 -13.27
C THR A 68 -9.50 0.33 -12.19
N GLU A 69 -9.21 0.05 -10.91
CA GLU A 69 -10.08 0.40 -9.79
C GLU A 69 -10.25 1.93 -9.65
N LEU A 70 -9.19 2.72 -9.90
CA LEU A 70 -9.24 4.18 -9.88
C LEU A 70 -9.97 4.79 -11.10
N HIS A 71 -9.93 4.11 -12.26
CA HIS A 71 -10.62 4.51 -13.50
C HIS A 71 -12.09 4.07 -13.57
N SER A 72 -12.59 3.38 -12.55
CA SER A 72 -13.98 2.97 -12.37
C SER A 72 -14.95 4.18 -12.45
N PRO A 73 -16.21 4.03 -12.88
CA PRO A 73 -16.99 5.04 -13.62
C PRO A 73 -17.49 6.26 -12.81
N ASN A 74 -17.02 6.47 -11.59
CA ASN A 74 -17.26 7.71 -10.85
C ASN A 74 -16.21 8.74 -11.27
N HIS A 75 -16.59 9.64 -12.17
CA HIS A 75 -15.76 10.61 -12.90
C HIS A 75 -14.93 11.57 -12.03
N ILE A 76 -14.98 11.45 -10.70
CA ILE A 76 -14.28 12.29 -9.72
C ILE A 76 -12.86 11.77 -9.44
N LEU A 77 -12.62 10.46 -9.54
CA LEU A 77 -11.34 9.83 -9.21
C LEU A 77 -10.39 9.69 -10.40
N GLN A 78 -10.93 9.82 -11.62
CA GLN A 78 -10.13 9.76 -12.85
C GLN A 78 -9.08 10.88 -12.93
N CYS A 79 -9.35 12.04 -12.32
CA CYS A 79 -8.37 13.12 -12.22
C CYS A 79 -7.15 12.67 -11.40
N PHE A 80 -7.38 12.09 -10.22
CA PHE A 80 -6.30 11.54 -9.39
C PHE A 80 -5.60 10.35 -10.05
N ALA A 81 -6.32 9.53 -10.83
CA ALA A 81 -5.71 8.43 -11.58
C ALA A 81 -4.75 8.94 -12.66
N LYS A 82 -5.14 9.99 -13.40
CA LYS A 82 -4.28 10.62 -14.40
C LYS A 82 -3.07 11.32 -13.77
N GLU A 83 -3.29 12.01 -12.66
CA GLU A 83 -2.21 12.64 -11.89
C GLU A 83 -1.22 11.58 -11.36
N LEU A 84 -1.73 10.46 -10.85
CA LEU A 84 -0.92 9.31 -10.44
C LEU A 84 -0.11 8.73 -11.61
N GLU A 85 -0.72 8.55 -12.79
CA GLU A 85 0.00 8.08 -14.00
C GLU A 85 1.14 9.05 -14.38
N SER A 86 0.89 10.36 -14.31
CA SER A 86 1.90 11.40 -14.57
C SER A 86 3.03 11.37 -13.56
N GLU A 87 2.71 11.27 -12.27
CA GLU A 87 3.70 11.21 -11.18
C GLU A 87 4.54 9.92 -11.23
N CYS A 88 3.93 8.78 -11.53
CA CYS A 88 4.65 7.53 -11.76
C CYS A 88 5.62 7.65 -12.94
N SER A 89 5.19 8.29 -14.03
CA SER A 89 6.04 8.53 -15.21
C SER A 89 7.20 9.47 -14.88
N HIS A 90 6.94 10.54 -14.14
CA HIS A 90 7.97 11.46 -13.64
C HIS A 90 8.99 10.70 -12.79
N MET A 91 8.55 9.92 -11.81
CA MET A 91 9.44 9.15 -10.94
C MET A 91 10.30 8.14 -11.72
N CYS A 92 9.76 7.52 -12.78
CA CYS A 92 10.52 6.63 -13.65
C CYS A 92 11.61 7.35 -14.46
N ASN A 93 11.40 8.64 -14.78
CA ASN A 93 12.37 9.46 -15.51
C ASN A 93 13.44 10.04 -14.59
N THR A 94 13.09 10.43 -13.36
CA THR A 94 14.02 11.00 -12.38
C THR A 94 14.98 9.94 -11.81
N GLY A 95 14.59 8.67 -11.77
CA GLY A 95 15.42 7.62 -11.20
C GLY A 95 15.19 7.43 -9.71
N ILE A 96 16.17 6.81 -9.04
CA ILE A 96 16.13 6.53 -7.59
C ILE A 96 15.97 7.83 -6.77
N GLU A 97 16.50 8.95 -7.26
CA GLU A 97 16.33 10.26 -6.62
C GLU A 97 14.85 10.65 -6.48
N GLY A 98 14.00 10.23 -7.42
CA GLY A 98 12.56 10.47 -7.33
C GLY A 98 11.89 9.77 -6.14
N LEU A 99 12.42 8.63 -5.68
CA LEU A 99 11.96 8.00 -4.43
C LEU A 99 12.37 8.84 -3.22
N SER A 100 13.61 9.30 -3.16
CA SER A 100 14.08 10.17 -2.06
C SER A 100 13.27 11.46 -2.00
N GLU A 101 13.03 12.11 -3.15
CA GLU A 101 12.19 13.31 -3.25
C GLU A 101 10.77 13.06 -2.74
N LEU A 102 10.15 11.92 -3.11
CA LEU A 102 8.84 11.52 -2.63
C LEU A 102 8.81 11.44 -1.09
N PHE A 103 9.77 10.76 -0.48
CA PHE A 103 9.84 10.58 0.96
C PHE A 103 10.15 11.90 1.71
N ASP A 104 10.93 12.79 1.11
CA ASP A 104 11.16 14.14 1.62
C ASP A 104 9.87 14.98 1.62
N VAL A 105 9.11 14.94 0.53
CA VAL A 105 7.82 15.64 0.41
C VAL A 105 6.82 15.13 1.45
N LEU A 106 6.72 13.81 1.64
CA LEU A 106 5.83 13.22 2.66
C LEU A 106 6.25 13.61 4.07
N THR A 107 7.54 13.63 4.33
CA THR A 107 8.08 14.08 5.62
C THR A 107 7.73 15.55 5.88
N ARG A 108 7.75 16.41 4.85
CA ARG A 108 7.28 17.79 4.94
C ARG A 108 5.78 17.87 5.23
N PHE A 109 4.94 17.05 4.58
CA PHE A 109 3.50 17.02 4.88
C PHE A 109 3.18 16.59 6.32
N MET A 110 4.04 15.78 6.94
CA MET A 110 3.91 15.38 8.34
C MET A 110 4.57 16.36 9.33
N LYS A 111 5.57 17.15 8.93
CA LYS A 111 6.24 18.10 9.84
C LYS A 111 5.26 19.23 10.19
N SER A 112 5.11 19.47 11.50
CA SER A 112 4.51 20.69 12.02
C SER A 112 5.45 21.81 11.64
N SER A 113 4.95 22.88 11.02
CA SER A 113 5.61 24.14 11.27
C SER A 113 5.55 24.32 12.79
N MET A 114 6.71 24.40 13.43
CA MET A 114 6.83 24.69 14.85
C MET A 114 6.65 26.19 15.12
N ASP A 115 6.20 26.95 14.12
CA ASP A 115 5.99 28.38 14.23
C ASP A 115 4.49 28.62 14.41
N HIS A 116 4.14 29.40 15.41
CA HIS A 116 2.81 29.77 15.89
C HIS A 116 1.91 30.49 14.86
N SER A 117 1.79 29.96 13.65
CA SER A 117 0.87 30.38 12.62
C SER A 117 -0.02 29.21 12.24
N LEU A 118 -1.25 29.52 11.81
CA LEU A 118 -2.34 28.62 11.43
C LEU A 118 -2.00 27.77 10.16
N SER A 119 -0.82 27.17 10.11
CA SER A 119 -0.39 26.25 9.07
C SER A 119 -1.08 24.90 9.32
N SER A 120 -2.30 24.81 8.79
CA SER A 120 -3.09 23.58 8.76
C SER A 120 -2.24 22.45 8.20
N HIS A 121 -1.97 21.42 9.00
CA HIS A 121 -1.34 20.21 8.51
C HIS A 121 -2.11 19.67 7.30
N LEU A 122 -1.41 19.41 6.19
CA LEU A 122 -2.01 18.71 5.05
C LEU A 122 -2.40 17.28 5.43
N LEU A 123 -1.63 16.67 6.35
CA LEU A 123 -1.89 15.37 6.93
C LEU A 123 -1.89 15.42 8.47
N CYS A 124 -3.01 15.06 9.08
CA CYS A 124 -3.10 14.91 10.53
C CYS A 124 -2.28 13.71 10.99
N ARG A 125 -1.28 13.92 11.84
CA ARG A 125 -0.34 12.88 12.34
C ARG A 125 -1.03 11.69 13.01
N ASN A 126 -2.13 11.94 13.69
CA ASN A 126 -2.88 10.93 14.45
C ASN A 126 -4.00 10.27 13.63
N SER A 127 -4.22 10.73 12.38
CA SER A 127 -5.19 10.08 11.50
C SER A 127 -4.68 8.73 11.02
N VAL A 128 -5.59 7.84 10.61
CA VAL A 128 -5.23 6.54 9.99
C VAL A 128 -4.24 6.73 8.84
N LEU A 129 -4.46 7.76 8.01
CA LEU A 129 -3.58 8.09 6.90
C LEU A 129 -2.20 8.57 7.37
N GLY A 130 -2.16 9.43 8.40
CA GLY A 130 -0.91 9.92 9.00
C GLY A 130 -0.09 8.79 9.63
N LEU A 131 -0.74 7.86 10.33
CA LEU A 131 -0.09 6.67 10.90
C LEU A 131 0.48 5.77 9.81
N TYR A 132 -0.27 5.56 8.72
CA TYR A 132 0.21 4.80 7.56
C TYR A 132 1.43 5.45 6.92
N VAL A 133 1.37 6.75 6.60
CA VAL A 133 2.50 7.49 5.99
C VAL A 133 3.73 7.47 6.90
N ARG A 134 3.57 7.71 8.20
CA ARG A 134 4.68 7.67 9.16
C ARG A 134 5.35 6.30 9.18
N ARG A 135 4.55 5.23 9.16
CA ARG A 135 5.05 3.86 9.15
C ARG A 135 5.87 3.58 7.88
N ILE A 136 5.38 4.00 6.73
CA ILE A 136 6.09 3.77 5.46
C ILE A 136 7.37 4.61 5.36
N ILE A 137 7.37 5.84 5.87
CA ILE A 137 8.61 6.64 5.97
C ILE A 137 9.66 5.90 6.80
N VAL A 138 9.28 5.40 7.99
CA VAL A 138 10.19 4.62 8.84
C VAL A 138 10.68 3.36 8.12
N PHE A 139 9.84 2.69 7.34
CA PHE A 139 10.27 1.52 6.56
C PHE A 139 11.25 1.88 5.47
N PHE A 140 11.05 2.99 4.77
CA PHE A 140 11.99 3.46 3.76
C PHE A 140 13.34 3.85 4.36
N GLU A 141 13.35 4.56 5.50
CA GLU A 141 14.58 4.94 6.21
C GLU A 141 15.39 3.74 6.71
N GLN A 142 14.75 2.57 6.89
CA GLN A 142 15.42 1.33 7.31
C GLN A 142 16.00 0.52 6.16
N LEU A 143 15.73 0.88 4.90
CA LEU A 143 16.23 0.15 3.73
C LEU A 143 17.70 0.48 3.47
N SER A 144 18.48 -0.54 3.09
CA SER A 144 19.81 -0.31 2.54
C SER A 144 19.72 0.27 1.13
N PHE A 145 20.80 0.88 0.64
CA PHE A 145 20.83 1.40 -0.74
C PHE A 145 20.52 0.30 -1.78
N SER A 146 20.98 -0.93 -1.56
CA SER A 146 20.68 -2.06 -2.46
C SER A 146 19.18 -2.38 -2.46
N ASP A 147 18.53 -2.35 -1.29
CA ASP A 147 17.10 -2.60 -1.18
C ASP A 147 16.28 -1.48 -1.84
N VAL A 148 16.72 -0.22 -1.71
CA VAL A 148 16.10 0.93 -2.39
C VAL A 148 16.21 0.80 -3.91
N ALA A 149 17.38 0.41 -4.43
CA ALA A 149 17.57 0.17 -5.86
C ALA A 149 16.68 -0.98 -6.37
N GLN A 150 16.61 -2.10 -5.65
CA GLN A 150 15.73 -3.22 -5.99
C GLN A 150 14.25 -2.82 -5.97
N LEU A 151 13.84 -2.03 -4.97
CA LEU A 151 12.49 -1.49 -4.88
C LEU A 151 12.15 -0.58 -6.07
N TYR A 152 13.09 0.30 -6.45
CA TYR A 152 12.96 1.16 -7.62
C TYR A 152 12.79 0.33 -8.91
N ASP A 153 13.67 -0.65 -9.14
CA ASP A 153 13.61 -1.51 -10.32
C ASP A 153 12.31 -2.33 -10.36
N ALA A 154 11.85 -2.82 -9.21
CA ALA A 154 10.56 -3.51 -9.09
C ALA A 154 9.39 -2.57 -9.39
N PHE A 155 9.46 -1.31 -8.94
CA PHE A 155 8.46 -0.30 -9.24
C PHE A 155 8.40 0.02 -10.74
N VAL A 156 9.53 0.34 -11.37
CA VAL A 156 9.61 0.68 -12.80
C VAL A 156 9.08 -0.48 -13.65
N ARG A 157 9.48 -1.72 -13.32
CA ARG A 157 9.01 -2.92 -14.02
C ARG A 157 7.49 -3.08 -13.94
N ASN A 158 6.92 -2.89 -12.74
CA ASN A 158 5.47 -2.98 -12.53
C ASN A 158 4.71 -1.86 -13.24
N PHE A 159 5.24 -0.63 -13.20
CA PHE A 159 4.63 0.51 -13.87
C PHE A 159 4.65 0.33 -15.40
N ASN A 160 5.79 0.01 -15.99
CA ASN A 160 5.91 -0.20 -17.44
C ASN A 160 5.00 -1.33 -17.93
N ARG A 161 4.92 -2.44 -17.17
CA ARG A 161 3.97 -3.52 -17.45
C ARG A 161 2.52 -3.03 -17.40
N SER A 162 2.16 -2.23 -16.40
CA SER A 162 0.80 -1.70 -16.26
C SER A 162 0.45 -0.65 -17.32
N ALA A 163 1.40 0.18 -17.75
CA ALA A 163 1.20 1.20 -18.77
C ALA A 163 0.78 0.58 -20.11
N VAL A 164 1.42 -0.54 -20.49
CA VAL A 164 1.05 -1.33 -21.69
C VAL A 164 -0.37 -1.89 -21.54
N VAL A 165 -0.70 -2.47 -20.37
CA VAL A 165 -2.03 -3.05 -20.11
C VAL A 165 -3.13 -1.98 -20.09
N VAL A 166 -2.87 -0.83 -19.50
CA VAL A 166 -3.83 0.29 -19.42
C VAL A 166 -4.01 0.95 -20.80
N ALA A 167 -2.95 1.08 -21.60
CA ALA A 167 -3.06 1.54 -22.99
C ALA A 167 -3.92 0.58 -23.82
N ASN A 168 -3.70 -0.73 -23.69
CA ASN A 168 -4.52 -1.76 -24.35
C ASN A 168 -5.97 -1.73 -23.85
N TRP A 169 -6.21 -1.54 -22.54
CA TRP A 169 -7.55 -1.43 -21.98
C TRP A 169 -8.32 -0.17 -22.45
N LYS A 170 -7.63 0.97 -22.58
CA LYS A 170 -8.22 2.18 -23.17
C LYS A 170 -8.65 1.93 -24.62
N SER A 171 -7.95 1.04 -25.35
CA SER A 171 -8.35 0.55 -26.67
C SER A 171 -9.49 -0.47 -26.61
N ASP A 172 -9.45 -1.42 -25.68
CA ASP A 172 -10.45 -2.49 -25.51
C ASP A 172 -11.79 -2.03 -24.90
N LYS A 173 -11.91 -0.80 -24.39
CA LYS A 173 -13.22 -0.19 -24.11
C LYS A 173 -14.09 -0.03 -25.38
N ILE A 174 -13.49 -0.13 -26.57
CA ILE A 174 -14.21 -0.19 -27.86
C ILE A 174 -14.71 -1.63 -28.14
N THR A 175 -14.10 -2.65 -27.51
CA THR A 175 -14.38 -4.07 -27.73
C THR A 175 -14.44 -4.86 -26.41
N GLY A 176 -15.36 -4.46 -25.51
CA GLY A 176 -16.15 -5.33 -24.62
C GLY A 176 -15.54 -6.49 -23.81
N ASN A 177 -14.22 -6.68 -23.71
CA ASN A 177 -13.63 -7.84 -23.03
C ASN A 177 -12.81 -7.42 -21.80
N ILE A 178 -13.42 -7.54 -20.62
CA ILE A 178 -12.75 -7.37 -19.33
C ILE A 178 -11.98 -8.67 -19.03
N VAL A 179 -10.66 -8.64 -19.21
CA VAL A 179 -9.78 -9.75 -18.82
C VAL A 179 -9.70 -9.80 -17.28
N LYS A 180 -10.38 -10.77 -16.67
CA LYS A 180 -10.19 -11.13 -15.25
C LYS A 180 -8.84 -11.83 -15.10
N ARG A 181 -7.82 -11.14 -14.59
CA ARG A 181 -6.55 -11.76 -14.19
C ARG A 181 -6.62 -12.28 -12.76
N ASN A 182 -6.03 -13.46 -12.56
CA ASN A 182 -5.92 -14.13 -11.26
C ASN A 182 -5.07 -13.29 -10.29
N LYS A 183 -5.62 -13.05 -9.10
CA LYS A 183 -4.99 -12.30 -8.02
C LYS A 183 -3.92 -13.17 -7.34
N ASN A 184 -2.65 -12.92 -7.60
CA ASN A 184 -1.59 -13.42 -6.75
C ASN A 184 -1.47 -12.48 -5.54
N ASN A 185 -2.17 -12.80 -4.45
CA ASN A 185 -2.13 -11.99 -3.23
C ASN A 185 -0.78 -12.19 -2.53
N THR A 186 0.05 -11.16 -2.48
CA THR A 186 1.18 -11.12 -1.55
C THR A 186 0.67 -10.73 -0.16
N TRP A 187 0.82 -11.63 0.81
CA TRP A 187 0.31 -11.46 2.17
C TRP A 187 1.31 -10.69 3.03
N ASP A 188 0.84 -9.62 3.67
CA ASP A 188 1.60 -8.84 4.64
C ASP A 188 1.21 -9.24 6.07
N GLY A 189 2.12 -9.12 7.04
CA GLY A 189 1.97 -9.60 8.44
C GLY A 189 0.61 -9.28 9.06
N ARG A 190 0.31 -7.98 9.15
CA ARG A 190 -0.96 -7.49 9.73
C ARG A 190 -2.20 -7.86 8.92
N ARG A 191 -2.04 -8.10 7.62
CA ARG A 191 -3.15 -8.41 6.73
C ARG A 191 -3.55 -9.88 6.87
N ALA A 192 -2.57 -10.76 7.06
CA ALA A 192 -2.81 -12.15 7.43
C ALA A 192 -3.56 -12.22 8.78
N GLU A 193 -3.08 -11.48 9.79
CA GLU A 193 -3.73 -11.40 11.10
C GLU A 193 -5.17 -10.87 11.02
N LEU A 194 -5.41 -9.78 10.29
CA LEU A 194 -6.75 -9.22 10.12
C LEU A 194 -7.71 -10.22 9.47
N LEU A 195 -7.25 -10.95 8.45
CA LEU A 195 -8.07 -11.94 7.77
C LEU A 195 -8.42 -13.10 8.70
N VAL A 196 -7.43 -13.63 9.43
CA VAL A 196 -7.65 -14.72 10.40
C VAL A 196 -8.63 -14.27 11.48
N ALA A 197 -8.45 -13.07 12.05
CA ALA A 197 -9.36 -12.52 13.06
C ALA A 197 -10.79 -12.35 12.54
N GLN A 198 -10.95 -11.86 11.30
CA GLN A 198 -12.26 -11.72 10.66
C GLN A 198 -12.93 -13.08 10.44
N GLN A 199 -12.20 -14.07 9.90
CA GLN A 199 -12.76 -15.41 9.67
C GLN A 199 -13.10 -16.11 10.98
N ALA A 200 -12.26 -16.00 12.01
CA ALA A 200 -12.55 -16.55 13.34
C ALA A 200 -13.82 -15.94 13.94
N HIS A 201 -13.98 -14.62 13.85
CA HIS A 201 -15.20 -13.94 14.30
C HIS A 201 -16.44 -14.37 13.51
N ILE A 202 -16.34 -14.50 12.18
CA ILE A 202 -17.46 -14.92 11.34
C ILE A 202 -17.86 -16.37 11.66
N LEU A 203 -16.91 -17.27 11.90
CA LEU A 203 -17.18 -18.64 12.34
C LEU A 203 -17.92 -18.66 13.69
N GLN A 204 -17.55 -17.79 14.63
CA GLN A 204 -18.22 -17.70 15.94
C GLN A 204 -19.63 -17.11 15.87
N THR A 205 -19.89 -16.19 14.94
CA THR A 205 -21.16 -15.44 14.88
C THR A 205 -22.15 -15.98 13.85
N ASN A 206 -21.68 -16.43 12.67
CA ASN A 206 -22.53 -16.94 11.60
C ASN A 206 -21.73 -17.77 10.58
N GLU A 207 -21.78 -19.09 10.73
CA GLU A 207 -21.07 -20.06 9.88
C GLU A 207 -21.46 -19.96 8.39
N TYR A 208 -22.69 -19.57 8.05
CA TYR A 208 -23.14 -19.46 6.65
C TYR A 208 -22.53 -18.28 5.90
N LYS A 209 -22.00 -17.28 6.61
CA LYS A 209 -21.25 -16.16 6.01
C LYS A 209 -19.74 -16.43 5.95
N ALA A 210 -19.27 -17.51 6.60
CA ALA A 210 -17.87 -17.88 6.59
C ALA A 210 -17.46 -18.45 5.23
N MET A 211 -16.16 -18.45 4.96
CA MET A 211 -15.63 -19.17 3.80
C MET A 211 -15.89 -20.67 3.93
N LEU A 212 -16.16 -21.33 2.80
CA LEU A 212 -16.28 -22.79 2.74
C LEU A 212 -15.04 -23.45 3.36
N PRO A 213 -15.18 -24.52 4.17
CA PRO A 213 -14.07 -25.16 4.85
C PRO A 213 -12.89 -25.53 3.92
N SER A 214 -13.19 -25.97 2.69
CA SER A 214 -12.19 -26.30 1.67
C SER A 214 -11.39 -25.10 1.16
N LYS A 215 -12.04 -23.93 1.03
CA LYS A 215 -11.39 -22.67 0.63
C LYS A 215 -10.57 -22.10 1.79
N LEU A 216 -11.13 -22.15 3.00
CA LEU A 216 -10.44 -21.69 4.21
C LEU A 216 -9.17 -22.50 4.46
N GLN A 217 -9.22 -23.83 4.31
CA GLN A 217 -8.05 -24.69 4.49
C GLN A 217 -6.96 -24.44 3.45
N THR A 218 -7.35 -24.12 2.20
CA THR A 218 -6.39 -23.72 1.16
C THR A 218 -5.73 -22.39 1.51
N LEU A 219 -6.50 -21.40 1.98
CA LEU A 219 -5.99 -20.09 2.38
C LEU A 219 -5.03 -20.20 3.58
N VAL A 220 -5.38 -21.01 4.59
CA VAL A 220 -4.50 -21.29 5.73
C VAL A 220 -3.20 -21.95 5.27
N ARG A 221 -3.26 -22.93 4.36
CA ARG A 221 -2.06 -23.55 3.77
C ARG A 221 -1.21 -22.53 3.02
N GLU A 222 -1.81 -21.62 2.26
CA GLU A 222 -1.10 -20.54 1.58
C GLU A 222 -0.42 -19.56 2.55
N LEU A 223 -1.10 -19.19 3.65
CA LEU A 223 -0.53 -18.35 4.70
C LEU A 223 0.66 -19.02 5.39
N LEU A 224 0.51 -20.27 5.81
CA LEU A 224 1.56 -21.04 6.47
C LEU A 224 2.77 -21.28 5.55
N ASN A 225 2.54 -21.48 4.25
CA ASN A 225 3.60 -21.59 3.26
C ASN A 225 4.36 -20.27 3.08
N TYR A 226 3.70 -19.12 3.27
CA TYR A 226 4.34 -17.81 3.15
C TYR A 226 5.16 -17.45 4.39
N ASN A 227 4.71 -17.86 5.58
CA ASN A 227 5.49 -17.75 6.81
C ASN A 227 5.03 -18.77 7.87
N SER A 228 5.96 -19.63 8.32
CA SER A 228 5.72 -20.62 9.38
C SER A 228 5.31 -19.99 10.73
N TYR A 229 5.58 -18.70 10.94
CA TYR A 229 5.20 -17.98 12.15
C TYR A 229 3.69 -17.78 12.31
N TYR A 230 2.91 -17.81 11.21
CA TYR A 230 1.44 -17.72 11.30
C TYR A 230 0.78 -18.97 11.93
N ALA A 231 1.56 -19.98 12.31
CA ALA A 231 1.09 -21.18 13.00
C ALA A 231 0.84 -20.97 14.51
N GLU A 232 1.39 -19.91 15.12
CA GLU A 232 1.34 -19.65 16.56
C GLU A 232 0.20 -18.70 17.00
N VAL A 233 -0.64 -18.26 16.06
CA VAL A 233 -1.86 -17.46 16.33
C VAL A 233 -3.09 -18.36 16.27
#